data_AF-A0A7G3ZX98-F1
#
_entry.id   AF-A0A7G3ZX98-F1
#
_cell.length_a   1.000
_cell.length_b   1.000
_cell.length_c   1.000
_cell.angle_alpha   90.00
_cell.angle_beta   90.00
_cell.angle_gamma   90.00
#
_symmetry.space_group_name_H-M   'P 1'
#
loop_
_entity.id
_entity.type
_entity.pdbx_description
1 polymer ?
#
loop_
_entity_poly.entity_id
_entity_poly.type
_entity_poly.pdbx_seq_one_letter_code
_entity_poly.pdbx_strand_id
1 'polypeptide(L)'
;MRQVAVRMLALMLVTPFAFAENALPPSFPPQLVLDKIDFQLSAKQWVTTQTALLGVNINVTLTSADLVKARADIMERLTKIAKGEWHLIEFNRSQDSSGLEKLYVQAQARVSQEVLTDIYKNAKEVSLPGAKYEISSVDFKPSFDETQAVLGQIRQRLYQQVNDELARINKAYPGQNYSVSNLVFVDGTNPPLPRPYQAKTMNTMMVGEAAAAAPALTVSNELILTAIVEVASNRKQ
;
A
#
# COMPACT_ATOMS: atom_id res chain seq x y z
N MET A 1 -39.69 -58.89 89.60
CA MET A 1 -38.41 -59.44 89.09
C MET A 1 -37.76 -58.37 88.22
N ARG A 2 -36.49 -58.02 88.50
CA ARG A 2 -35.39 -57.50 87.62
C ARG A 2 -35.79 -56.61 86.41
N GLN A 3 -35.24 -55.43 86.10
CA GLN A 3 -33.99 -54.70 86.39
C GLN A 3 -34.22 -53.24 85.88
N VAL A 4 -33.93 -52.17 86.65
CA VAL A 4 -32.68 -51.36 86.71
C VAL A 4 -32.43 -50.39 85.51
N ALA A 5 -32.41 -49.09 85.88
CA ALA A 5 -31.61 -47.94 85.42
C ALA A 5 -31.58 -47.57 83.93
N VAL A 6 -32.04 -46.36 83.55
CA VAL A 6 -31.30 -45.06 83.59
C VAL A 6 -29.94 -45.13 82.88
N ARG A 7 -29.81 -44.39 81.77
CA ARG A 7 -28.76 -43.38 81.56
C ARG A 7 -28.95 -42.58 80.28
N MET A 8 -28.97 -41.25 80.46
CA MET A 8 -28.70 -40.25 79.42
C MET A 8 -27.40 -40.57 78.69
N LEU A 9 -27.39 -40.38 77.37
CA LEU A 9 -26.15 -40.20 76.61
C LEU A 9 -26.30 -38.97 75.71
N ALA A 10 -25.42 -38.00 75.96
CA ALA A 10 -25.30 -36.76 75.22
C ALA A 10 -24.86 -37.03 73.77
N LEU A 11 -25.59 -36.45 72.81
CA LEU A 11 -25.23 -36.49 71.39
C LEU A 11 -24.14 -35.44 71.15
N MET A 12 -22.86 -35.86 71.19
CA MET A 12 -21.75 -35.03 70.72
C MET A 12 -21.74 -34.99 69.19
N LEU A 13 -21.86 -33.78 68.64
CA LEU A 13 -21.62 -33.44 67.24
C LEU A 13 -20.17 -33.78 66.88
N VAL A 14 -19.95 -34.88 66.16
CA VAL A 14 -18.68 -35.18 65.50
C VAL A 14 -18.73 -34.50 64.14
N THR A 15 -18.18 -33.31 64.03
CA THR A 15 -17.87 -32.68 62.73
C THR A 15 -16.77 -33.48 62.05
N PRO A 16 -16.99 -34.03 60.84
CA PRO A 16 -15.90 -34.60 60.06
C PRO A 16 -14.97 -33.46 59.62
N PHE A 17 -13.72 -33.50 60.09
CA PHE A 17 -12.64 -32.72 59.50
C PHE A 17 -12.44 -33.21 58.06
N ALA A 18 -12.93 -32.44 57.08
CA ALA A 18 -12.53 -32.60 55.70
C ALA A 18 -11.09 -32.11 55.57
N PHE A 19 -10.15 -33.03 55.39
CA PHE A 19 -8.82 -32.68 54.89
C PHE A 19 -9.01 -32.23 53.44
N ALA A 20 -9.06 -30.91 53.23
CA ALA A 20 -8.80 -30.34 51.92
C ALA A 20 -7.32 -30.60 51.63
N GLU A 21 -7.03 -31.70 50.93
CA GLU A 21 -5.77 -31.85 50.22
C GLU A 21 -5.69 -30.68 49.25
N ASN A 22 -4.83 -29.70 49.57
CA ASN A 22 -4.47 -28.61 48.69
C ASN A 22 -3.80 -29.21 47.45
N ALA A 23 -4.60 -29.75 46.54
CA ALA A 23 -4.22 -29.92 45.16
C ALA A 23 -4.01 -28.51 44.62
N LEU A 24 -2.76 -28.07 44.66
CA LEU A 24 -2.30 -26.90 43.92
C LEU A 24 -2.90 -27.02 42.50
N PRO A 25 -3.63 -26.01 41.99
CA PRO A 25 -4.08 -26.04 40.61
C PRO A 25 -2.82 -26.24 39.75
N PRO A 26 -2.84 -27.13 38.75
CA PRO A 26 -1.70 -27.31 37.86
C PRO A 26 -1.30 -25.94 37.32
N SER A 27 -0.14 -25.47 37.78
CA SER A 27 0.46 -24.25 37.28
C SER A 27 0.78 -24.49 35.81
N PHE A 28 0.26 -23.62 34.95
CA PHE A 28 0.43 -23.53 33.51
C PHE A 28 -0.53 -24.41 32.68
N PRO A 29 -1.37 -23.80 31.80
CA PRO A 29 -2.06 -24.55 30.77
C PRO A 29 -1.02 -25.27 29.89
N PRO A 30 -1.34 -26.44 29.31
CA PRO A 30 -0.43 -27.11 28.38
C PRO A 30 -0.06 -26.14 27.26
N GLN A 31 1.23 -25.79 27.17
CA GLN A 31 1.73 -24.93 26.12
C GLN A 31 1.56 -25.68 24.79
N LEU A 32 0.61 -25.25 23.97
CA LEU A 32 0.47 -25.74 22.61
C LEU A 32 1.76 -25.41 21.86
N VAL A 33 2.56 -26.43 21.55
CA VAL A 33 3.78 -26.26 20.76
C VAL A 33 3.35 -26.03 19.32
N LEU A 34 3.60 -24.82 18.83
CA LEU A 34 3.25 -24.39 17.49
C LEU A 34 4.46 -24.57 16.57
N ASP A 35 4.34 -25.48 15.60
CA ASP A 35 5.33 -25.64 14.54
C ASP A 35 5.06 -24.57 13.48
N LYS A 36 6.06 -23.72 13.20
CA LYS A 36 5.95 -22.58 12.28
C LYS A 36 6.87 -22.74 11.09
N ILE A 37 6.38 -22.37 9.91
CA ILE A 37 7.18 -22.24 8.69
C ILE A 37 6.93 -20.85 8.11
N ASP A 38 8.01 -20.10 7.95
CA ASP A 38 7.98 -18.79 7.30
C ASP A 38 8.52 -18.91 5.88
N PHE A 39 7.80 -18.37 4.91
CA PHE A 39 8.26 -18.30 3.53
C PHE A 39 7.86 -16.98 2.87
N GLN A 40 8.55 -16.68 1.77
CA GLN A 40 8.36 -15.45 1.02
C GLN A 40 8.07 -15.77 -0.45
N LEU A 41 7.06 -15.12 -1.01
CA LEU A 41 6.74 -15.18 -2.44
C LEU A 41 6.69 -13.77 -3.00
N SER A 42 7.39 -13.54 -4.11
CA SER A 42 7.39 -12.25 -4.80
C SER A 42 6.84 -12.43 -6.21
N ALA A 43 5.97 -11.52 -6.60
CA ALA A 43 5.42 -11.47 -7.95
C ALA A 43 5.58 -10.06 -8.50
N LYS A 44 5.88 -9.99 -9.80
CA LYS A 44 6.15 -8.75 -10.51
C LYS A 44 5.26 -8.61 -11.72
N GLN A 45 4.86 -7.39 -12.02
CA GLN A 45 4.08 -7.09 -13.22
C GLN A 45 4.36 -5.68 -13.71
N TRP A 46 4.46 -5.56 -15.03
CA TRP A 46 4.61 -4.30 -15.72
C TRP A 46 3.26 -3.58 -15.81
N VAL A 47 3.25 -2.28 -15.50
CA VAL A 47 2.10 -1.40 -15.71
C VAL A 47 2.33 -0.57 -16.96
N THR A 48 1.49 -0.78 -17.96
CA THR A 48 1.43 0.04 -19.16
C THR A 48 0.37 1.12 -18.97
N THR A 49 0.73 2.40 -19.08
CA THR A 49 -0.25 3.49 -19.11
C THR A 49 -0.48 3.94 -20.54
N GLN A 50 -1.75 4.22 -20.87
CA GLN A 50 -2.16 4.79 -22.16
C GLN A 50 -2.44 6.30 -22.05
N THR A 51 -2.18 6.86 -20.86
CA THR A 51 -2.44 8.26 -20.55
C THR A 51 -1.16 8.92 -20.06
N ALA A 52 -1.05 10.22 -20.28
CA ALA A 52 0.03 11.04 -19.74
C ALA A 52 -0.56 12.19 -18.92
N LEU A 53 0.17 12.58 -17.88
CA LEU A 53 -0.06 13.81 -17.15
C LEU A 53 0.62 14.96 -17.90
N LEU A 54 -0.20 15.81 -18.50
CA LEU A 54 0.23 16.99 -19.23
C LEU A 54 0.23 18.20 -18.28
N GLY A 55 1.35 18.90 -18.21
CA GLY A 55 1.50 20.18 -17.51
C GLY A 55 1.56 21.33 -18.50
N VAL A 56 0.87 22.42 -18.19
CA VAL A 56 0.86 23.66 -18.98
C VAL A 56 1.10 24.85 -18.08
N ASN A 57 2.10 25.66 -18.43
CA ASN A 57 2.36 26.96 -17.83
C ASN A 57 1.70 28.05 -18.67
N ILE A 58 1.04 28.99 -17.99
CA ILE A 58 0.22 29.98 -18.63
C ILE A 58 0.59 31.34 -18.06
N ASN A 59 0.96 32.26 -18.93
CA ASN A 59 1.28 33.64 -18.59
C ASN A 59 0.30 34.56 -19.31
N VAL A 60 -0.56 35.25 -18.56
CA VAL A 60 -1.55 36.17 -19.12
C VAL A 60 -1.30 37.58 -18.61
N THR A 61 -1.27 38.55 -19.50
CA THR A 61 -1.27 39.98 -19.17
C THR A 61 -2.65 40.55 -19.48
N LEU A 62 -3.33 41.05 -18.46
CA LEU A 62 -4.67 41.59 -18.55
C LEU A 62 -4.65 43.12 -18.48
N THR A 63 -5.50 43.74 -19.29
CA THR A 63 -5.77 45.18 -19.25
C THR A 63 -6.84 45.55 -18.22
N SER A 64 -7.65 44.58 -17.77
CA SER A 64 -8.66 44.74 -16.73
C SER A 64 -8.58 43.64 -15.68
N ALA A 65 -9.01 43.93 -14.45
CA ALA A 65 -8.89 43.03 -13.30
C ALA A 65 -9.96 41.91 -13.23
N ASP A 66 -10.61 41.56 -14.34
CA ASP A 66 -11.68 40.54 -14.35
C ASP A 66 -11.11 39.12 -14.35
N LEU A 67 -10.84 38.62 -13.15
CA LEU A 67 -10.29 37.28 -12.92
C LEU A 67 -11.24 36.15 -13.27
N VAL A 68 -12.55 36.36 -13.14
CA VAL A 68 -13.55 35.31 -13.41
C VAL A 68 -13.56 35.02 -14.90
N LYS A 69 -13.59 36.08 -15.72
CA LYS A 69 -13.48 35.96 -17.17
C LYS A 69 -12.14 35.37 -17.59
N ALA A 70 -11.03 35.85 -17.02
CA ALA A 70 -9.70 35.32 -17.33
C ALA A 70 -9.58 33.81 -17.05
N ARG A 71 -10.14 33.34 -15.92
CA ARG A 71 -10.18 31.91 -15.60
C ARG A 71 -11.01 31.12 -16.60
N ALA A 72 -12.18 31.60 -16.99
CA ALA A 72 -13.02 30.94 -17.99
C ALA A 72 -12.30 30.84 -19.35
N ASP A 73 -11.70 31.94 -19.81
CA ASP A 73 -10.95 31.99 -21.06
C ASP A 73 -9.73 31.04 -21.04
N ILE A 74 -9.05 30.94 -19.90
CA ILE A 74 -7.95 29.99 -19.69
C ILE A 74 -8.44 28.56 -19.85
N MET A 75 -9.53 28.18 -19.17
CA MET A 75 -10.08 26.82 -19.23
C MET A 75 -10.57 26.46 -20.65
N GLU A 76 -11.16 27.42 -21.37
CA GLU A 76 -11.58 27.21 -22.76
C GLU A 76 -10.36 26.93 -23.65
N ARG A 77 -9.28 27.69 -23.50
CA ARG A 77 -8.04 27.50 -24.28
C ARG A 77 -7.34 26.20 -23.94
N LEU A 78 -7.27 25.84 -22.66
CA LEU A 78 -6.73 24.54 -22.22
C LEU A 78 -7.48 23.37 -22.89
N THR A 79 -8.80 23.46 -22.98
CA THR A 79 -9.63 22.46 -23.67
C THR A 79 -9.34 22.36 -25.17
N LYS A 80 -8.91 23.45 -25.81
CA LYS A 80 -8.45 23.46 -27.21
C LYS A 80 -7.05 22.85 -27.37
N ILE A 81 -6.20 22.90 -26.34
CA ILE A 81 -4.88 22.24 -26.37
C ILE A 81 -5.05 20.73 -26.37
N ALA A 82 -5.81 20.22 -25.40
CA ALA A 82 -6.11 18.81 -25.28
C ALA A 82 -7.45 18.58 -24.58
N LYS A 83 -8.18 17.56 -25.03
CA LYS A 83 -9.38 17.08 -24.34
C LYS A 83 -8.98 16.29 -23.10
N GLY A 84 -9.40 16.76 -21.94
CA GLY A 84 -9.13 16.13 -20.65
C GLY A 84 -9.76 16.92 -19.50
N GLU A 85 -9.71 16.35 -18.30
CA GLU A 85 -10.11 17.06 -17.09
C GLU A 85 -8.95 17.93 -16.63
N TRP A 86 -9.11 19.25 -16.79
CA TRP A 86 -8.09 20.23 -16.44
C TRP A 86 -8.24 20.70 -15.00
N HIS A 87 -7.15 20.67 -14.26
CA HIS A 87 -7.04 21.20 -12.91
C HIS A 87 -6.01 22.32 -12.87
N LEU A 88 -6.38 23.47 -12.29
CA LEU A 88 -5.45 24.55 -12.02
C LEU A 88 -4.74 24.24 -10.69
N ILE A 89 -3.43 24.05 -10.74
CA ILE A 89 -2.61 23.73 -9.56
C ILE A 89 -2.00 24.97 -8.93
N GLU A 90 -1.84 26.05 -9.71
CA GLU A 90 -1.33 27.32 -9.24
C GLU A 90 -2.03 28.46 -9.99
N PHE A 91 -2.37 29.54 -9.28
CA PHE A 91 -2.97 30.73 -9.86
C PHE A 91 -2.48 31.97 -9.09
N ASN A 92 -1.45 32.61 -9.61
CA ASN A 92 -0.83 33.79 -9.01
C ASN A 92 -1.15 35.03 -9.82
N ARG A 93 -1.41 36.13 -9.11
CA ARG A 93 -1.64 37.46 -9.69
C ARG A 93 -0.56 38.40 -9.19
N SER A 94 -0.02 39.21 -10.10
CA SER A 94 0.92 40.27 -9.80
C SER A 94 0.64 41.46 -10.68
N GLN A 95 0.87 42.67 -10.20
CA GLN A 95 0.78 43.88 -11.01
C GLN A 95 2.19 44.30 -11.43
N ASP A 96 2.40 44.63 -12.69
CA ASP A 96 3.68 45.15 -13.16
C ASP A 96 3.81 46.67 -12.97
N SER A 97 5.01 47.20 -13.20
CA SER A 97 5.31 48.63 -13.05
C SER A 97 4.53 49.53 -14.02
N SER A 98 3.90 48.96 -15.05
CA SER A 98 3.02 49.69 -15.97
C SER A 98 1.55 49.72 -15.48
N GLY A 99 1.26 49.08 -14.35
CA GLY A 99 -0.08 48.96 -13.79
C GLY A 99 -0.90 47.82 -14.40
N LEU A 100 -0.31 47.02 -15.30
CA LEU A 100 -0.98 45.87 -15.91
C LEU A 100 -0.94 44.66 -14.99
N GLU A 101 -2.00 43.86 -15.04
CA GLU A 101 -2.12 42.65 -14.25
C GLU A 101 -1.48 41.49 -15.01
N LYS A 102 -0.60 40.76 -14.34
CA LYS A 102 0.05 39.53 -14.81
C LYS A 102 -0.45 38.35 -14.00
N LEU A 103 -1.02 37.38 -14.70
CA LEU A 103 -1.40 36.09 -14.16
C LEU A 103 -0.37 35.04 -14.55
N TYR A 104 0.11 34.32 -13.55
CA TYR A 104 0.87 33.09 -13.72
C TYR A 104 0.01 31.93 -13.25
N VAL A 105 -0.31 31.03 -14.16
CA VAL A 105 -1.19 29.89 -13.89
C VAL A 105 -0.50 28.62 -14.33
N GLN A 106 -0.51 27.61 -13.48
CA GLN A 106 -0.12 26.26 -13.84
C GLN A 106 -1.35 25.37 -13.87
N ALA A 107 -1.48 24.58 -14.92
CA ALA A 107 -2.58 23.65 -15.11
C ALA A 107 -2.05 22.26 -15.44
N GLN A 108 -2.80 21.24 -15.03
CA GLN A 108 -2.52 19.85 -15.36
C GLN A 108 -3.77 19.14 -15.84
N ALA A 109 -3.61 18.21 -16.78
CA ALA A 109 -4.66 17.30 -17.19
C ALA A 109 -4.07 15.92 -17.51
N ARG A 110 -4.84 14.88 -17.21
CA ARG A 110 -4.54 13.53 -17.72
C ARG A 110 -5.17 13.38 -19.10
N VAL A 111 -4.35 13.10 -20.10
CA VAL A 111 -4.76 13.06 -21.51
C VAL A 111 -4.33 11.74 -22.15
N SER A 112 -5.09 11.31 -23.16
CA SER A 112 -4.73 10.13 -23.97
C SER A 112 -3.46 10.37 -24.76
N GLN A 113 -2.65 9.32 -24.94
CA GLN A 113 -1.43 9.36 -25.74
C GLN A 113 -1.67 9.84 -27.18
N GLU A 114 -2.83 9.53 -27.78
CA GLU A 114 -3.17 9.95 -29.14
C GLU A 114 -3.15 11.47 -29.33
N VAL A 115 -3.54 12.20 -28.28
CA VAL A 115 -3.64 13.67 -28.30
C VAL A 115 -2.26 14.33 -28.18
N LEU A 116 -1.26 13.62 -27.64
CA LEU A 116 0.08 14.16 -27.39
C LEU A 116 0.85 14.56 -28.66
N THR A 117 0.46 14.05 -29.82
CA THR A 117 1.14 14.32 -31.10
C THR A 117 1.12 15.81 -31.46
N ASP A 118 0.00 16.49 -31.22
CA ASP A 118 -0.23 17.87 -31.66
C ASP A 118 -0.21 18.91 -30.51
N ILE A 119 0.06 18.51 -29.26
CA ILE A 119 -0.07 19.40 -28.09
C ILE A 119 0.74 20.68 -28.20
N TYR A 120 1.97 20.60 -28.73
CA TYR A 120 2.84 21.77 -28.88
C TYR A 120 2.33 22.73 -29.95
N LYS A 121 1.77 22.18 -31.03
CA LYS A 121 1.13 22.96 -32.08
C LYS A 121 -0.14 23.64 -31.54
N ASN A 122 -1.01 22.88 -30.88
CA ASN A 122 -2.25 23.40 -30.30
C ASN A 122 -1.97 24.48 -29.24
N ALA A 123 -0.96 24.28 -28.37
CA ALA A 123 -0.54 25.28 -27.38
C ALA A 123 -0.07 26.60 -28.02
N LYS A 124 0.66 26.50 -29.14
CA LYS A 124 1.09 27.67 -29.91
C LYS A 124 -0.08 28.38 -30.59
N GLU A 125 -1.04 27.63 -31.14
CA GLU A 125 -2.22 28.18 -31.81
C GLU A 125 -3.16 28.92 -30.84
N VAL A 126 -3.29 28.46 -29.60
CA VAL A 126 -4.09 29.16 -28.58
C VAL A 126 -3.34 30.31 -27.90
N SER A 127 -2.03 30.42 -28.12
CA SER A 127 -1.22 31.53 -27.60
C SER A 127 -1.41 32.78 -28.45
N LEU A 128 -1.68 33.90 -27.79
CA LEU A 128 -1.92 35.21 -28.42
C LEU A 128 -1.02 36.27 -27.79
N PRO A 129 -0.84 37.44 -28.42
CA PRO A 129 -0.23 38.59 -27.76
C PRO A 129 -0.94 38.87 -26.42
N GLY A 130 -0.18 38.86 -25.33
CA GLY A 130 -0.71 39.00 -23.97
C GLY A 130 -1.16 37.71 -23.28
N ALA A 131 -1.17 36.55 -23.95
CA ALA A 131 -1.50 35.26 -23.30
C ALA A 131 -0.66 34.12 -23.90
N LYS A 132 0.31 33.61 -23.14
CA LYS A 132 1.24 32.56 -23.56
C LYS A 132 0.89 31.25 -22.86
N TYR A 133 0.70 30.18 -23.65
CA TYR A 133 0.46 28.81 -23.17
C TYR A 133 1.65 27.95 -23.59
N GLU A 134 2.33 27.37 -22.61
CA GLU A 134 3.53 26.56 -22.84
C GLU A 134 3.37 25.20 -22.18
N ILE A 135 3.64 24.14 -22.94
CA ILE A 135 3.72 22.79 -22.36
C ILE A 135 4.94 22.74 -21.45
N SER A 136 4.72 22.52 -20.16
CA SER A 136 5.79 22.48 -19.15
C SER A 136 6.29 21.07 -18.89
N SER A 137 5.42 20.07 -18.95
CA SER A 137 5.79 18.67 -18.72
C SER A 137 4.84 17.69 -19.41
N VAL A 138 5.36 16.53 -19.79
CA VAL A 138 4.56 15.36 -20.20
C VAL A 138 5.11 14.16 -19.44
N ASP A 139 4.34 13.66 -18.47
CA ASP A 139 4.77 12.55 -17.60
C ASP A 139 3.87 11.32 -17.84
N PHE A 140 4.48 10.18 -18.17
CA PHE A 140 3.80 8.91 -18.40
C PHE A 140 3.69 8.06 -17.13
N LYS A 141 3.47 8.71 -15.99
CA LYS A 141 3.22 8.02 -14.73
C LYS A 141 1.83 7.39 -14.71
N PRO A 142 1.73 6.06 -14.45
CA PRO A 142 0.45 5.39 -14.28
C PRO A 142 -0.41 6.09 -13.24
N SER A 143 -1.71 6.08 -13.46
CA SER A 143 -2.64 6.61 -12.47
C SER A 143 -2.61 5.76 -11.21
N PHE A 144 -3.14 6.32 -10.12
CA PHE A 144 -3.34 5.56 -8.90
C PHE A 144 -4.23 4.33 -9.16
N ASP A 145 -5.31 4.50 -9.92
CA ASP A 145 -6.25 3.42 -10.22
C ASP A 145 -5.63 2.32 -11.08
N GLU A 146 -4.83 2.68 -12.10
CA GLU A 146 -4.07 1.72 -12.92
C GLU A 146 -3.10 0.91 -12.05
N THR A 147 -2.41 1.59 -11.14
CA THR A 147 -1.48 0.97 -10.19
C THR A 147 -2.21 0.00 -9.25
N GLN A 148 -3.34 0.43 -8.66
CA GLN A 148 -4.13 -0.39 -7.74
C GLN A 148 -4.72 -1.62 -8.43
N ALA A 149 -5.19 -1.47 -9.67
CA ALA A 149 -5.71 -2.60 -10.45
C ALA A 149 -4.63 -3.67 -10.67
N VAL A 150 -3.42 -3.27 -11.05
CA VAL A 150 -2.30 -4.20 -11.24
C VAL A 150 -1.84 -4.81 -9.92
N LEU A 151 -1.73 -4.03 -8.83
CA LEU A 151 -1.42 -4.58 -7.50
C LEU A 151 -2.46 -5.61 -7.05
N GLY A 152 -3.75 -5.38 -7.34
CA GLY A 152 -4.81 -6.33 -7.08
C GLY A 152 -4.62 -7.66 -7.81
N GLN A 153 -4.23 -7.60 -9.09
CA GLN A 153 -3.90 -8.80 -9.88
C GLN A 153 -2.69 -9.55 -9.34
N ILE A 154 -1.63 -8.81 -8.96
CA ILE A 154 -0.45 -9.42 -8.34
C ILE A 154 -0.83 -10.10 -7.03
N ARG A 155 -1.65 -9.44 -6.20
CA ARG A 155 -2.12 -10.00 -4.92
C ARG A 155 -2.92 -11.28 -5.11
N GLN A 156 -3.82 -11.31 -6.10
CA GLN A 156 -4.57 -12.53 -6.45
C GLN A 156 -3.65 -13.68 -6.85
N ARG A 157 -2.62 -13.41 -7.65
CA ARG A 157 -1.61 -14.41 -8.04
C ARG A 157 -0.84 -14.91 -6.82
N LEU A 158 -0.44 -14.03 -5.92
CA LEU A 158 0.24 -14.40 -4.68
C LEU A 158 -0.64 -15.28 -3.79
N TYR A 159 -1.94 -14.98 -3.63
CA TYR A 159 -2.84 -15.86 -2.88
C TYR A 159 -2.89 -17.29 -3.44
N GLN A 160 -2.93 -17.43 -4.78
CA GLN A 160 -2.88 -18.74 -5.42
C GLN A 160 -1.54 -19.45 -5.13
N GLN A 161 -0.42 -18.75 -5.28
CA GLN A 161 0.90 -19.31 -5.01
C GLN A 161 1.09 -19.72 -3.53
N VAL A 162 0.53 -18.96 -2.59
CA VAL A 162 0.51 -19.28 -1.16
C VAL A 162 -0.29 -20.55 -0.90
N ASN A 163 -1.47 -20.69 -1.50
CA ASN A 163 -2.29 -21.89 -1.35
C ASN A 163 -1.60 -23.13 -1.95
N ASP A 164 -0.94 -22.97 -3.10
CA ASP A 164 -0.17 -24.04 -3.74
C ASP A 164 1.01 -24.46 -2.86
N GLU A 165 1.71 -23.50 -2.23
CA GLU A 165 2.80 -23.78 -1.28
C GLU A 165 2.28 -24.46 -0.02
N LEU A 166 1.16 -24.00 0.54
CA LEU A 166 0.52 -24.63 1.69
C LEU A 166 0.14 -26.09 1.40
N ALA A 167 -0.39 -26.37 0.21
CA ALA A 167 -0.71 -27.72 -0.23
C ALA A 167 0.55 -28.59 -0.35
N ARG A 168 1.66 -28.03 -0.86
CA ARG A 168 2.97 -28.72 -0.89
C ARG A 168 3.49 -29.03 0.52
N ILE A 169 3.41 -28.06 1.44
CA ILE A 169 3.82 -28.22 2.84
C ILE A 169 3.01 -29.35 3.52
N ASN A 170 1.68 -29.31 3.41
CA ASN A 170 0.82 -30.34 4.01
C ASN A 170 1.04 -31.73 3.40
N LYS A 171 1.41 -31.82 2.13
CA LYS A 171 1.80 -33.09 1.49
C LYS A 171 3.16 -33.59 1.99
N ALA A 172 4.11 -32.69 2.24
CA ALA A 172 5.44 -33.03 2.74
C ALA A 172 5.43 -33.46 4.21
N TYR A 173 4.51 -32.93 5.02
CA TYR A 173 4.38 -33.21 6.45
C TYR A 173 3.01 -33.83 6.79
N PRO A 174 2.72 -35.08 6.39
CA PRO A 174 1.39 -35.68 6.53
C PRO A 174 0.92 -35.89 7.98
N GLY A 175 1.84 -35.85 8.96
CA GLY A 175 1.51 -35.92 10.38
C GLY A 175 1.10 -34.58 11.01
N GLN A 176 1.14 -33.48 10.24
CA GLN A 176 0.84 -32.13 10.71
C GLN A 176 -0.11 -31.44 9.72
N ASN A 177 -0.96 -30.55 10.22
CA ASN A 177 -1.87 -29.75 9.39
C ASN A 177 -1.52 -28.29 9.57
N TYR A 178 -0.84 -27.72 8.58
CA TYR A 178 -0.48 -26.31 8.54
C TYR A 178 -1.64 -25.48 7.98
N SER A 179 -1.88 -24.33 8.61
CA SER A 179 -2.76 -23.28 8.10
C SER A 179 -2.04 -21.94 8.14
N VAL A 180 -2.48 -20.98 7.32
CA VAL A 180 -1.93 -19.61 7.35
C VAL A 180 -2.22 -18.98 8.70
N SER A 181 -1.17 -18.55 9.39
CA SER A 181 -1.20 -17.85 10.69
C SER A 181 -1.14 -16.34 10.46
N ASN A 182 -0.20 -15.91 9.61
CA ASN A 182 0.00 -14.51 9.26
C ASN A 182 0.36 -14.36 7.79
N LEU A 183 -0.15 -13.31 7.16
CA LEU A 183 0.13 -12.98 5.77
C LEU A 183 0.25 -11.47 5.63
N VAL A 184 1.45 -11.01 5.33
CA VAL A 184 1.77 -9.59 5.17
C VAL A 184 2.23 -9.34 3.74
N PHE A 185 1.68 -8.32 3.11
CA PHE A 185 2.15 -7.85 1.81
C PHE A 185 3.06 -6.64 1.98
N VAL A 186 4.19 -6.65 1.30
CA VAL A 186 5.16 -5.57 1.27
C VAL A 186 5.39 -5.16 -0.17
N ASP A 187 5.17 -3.88 -0.45
CA ASP A 187 5.45 -3.27 -1.74
C ASP A 187 6.94 -2.96 -1.87
N GLY A 188 7.52 -3.19 -3.05
CA GLY A 188 8.88 -2.79 -3.39
C GLY A 188 9.90 -3.93 -3.50
N THR A 189 11.14 -3.55 -3.85
CA THR A 189 12.26 -4.45 -4.17
C THR A 189 13.01 -5.02 -2.96
N ASN A 190 12.79 -4.46 -1.76
CA ASN A 190 13.42 -4.93 -0.52
C ASN A 190 12.37 -5.38 0.50
N PRO A 191 11.78 -6.57 0.32
CA PRO A 191 10.99 -7.17 1.38
C PRO A 191 11.89 -7.45 2.60
N PRO A 192 11.43 -7.19 3.84
CA PRO A 192 12.19 -7.58 5.02
C PRO A 192 12.33 -9.10 5.02
N LEU A 193 13.57 -9.57 4.91
CA LEU A 193 13.91 -10.99 5.04
C LEU A 193 13.31 -11.53 6.34
N PRO A 194 12.63 -12.70 6.33
CA PRO A 194 12.22 -13.36 7.57
C PRO A 194 13.50 -13.68 8.34
N ARG A 195 13.78 -12.90 9.39
CA ARG A 195 14.98 -13.07 10.20
C ARG A 195 14.70 -14.23 11.15
N PRO A 196 15.43 -15.37 11.07
CA PRO A 196 15.53 -16.21 12.25
C PRO A 196 16.13 -15.34 13.35
N TYR A 197 15.55 -15.36 14.56
CA TYR A 197 16.07 -14.66 15.74
C TYR A 197 17.53 -15.09 15.99
N GLN A 198 18.47 -14.39 15.38
CA GLN A 198 19.91 -14.55 15.56
C GLN A 198 20.40 -13.38 16.38
N ALA A 199 21.07 -13.71 17.48
CA ALA A 199 21.59 -12.77 18.44
C ALA A 199 22.47 -11.72 17.77
N LYS A 200 22.19 -10.47 18.17
CA LYS A 200 22.92 -9.23 17.93
C LYS A 200 24.43 -9.44 17.75
N THR A 201 24.91 -9.38 16.50
CA THR A 201 26.27 -8.98 16.17
C THR A 201 26.21 -7.96 15.04
N MET A 202 26.64 -6.73 15.35
CA MET A 202 26.77 -5.62 14.42
C MET A 202 28.03 -5.78 13.56
N ASN A 203 27.94 -5.19 12.36
CA ASN A 203 28.97 -4.82 11.38
C ASN A 203 28.98 -5.70 10.12
N THR A 204 28.55 -5.12 8.99
CA THR A 204 29.48 -4.70 7.92
C THR A 204 28.78 -3.93 6.80
N MET A 205 29.32 -2.74 6.56
CA MET A 205 29.41 -1.91 5.35
C MET A 205 28.52 -2.19 4.12
N MET A 206 27.68 -1.19 3.85
CA MET A 206 27.45 -0.49 2.58
C MET A 206 28.32 -0.93 1.38
N VAL A 207 27.68 -1.38 0.30
CA VAL A 207 28.20 -1.34 -1.08
C VAL A 207 27.12 -0.75 -1.96
N GLY A 208 27.41 0.43 -2.53
CA GLY A 208 26.57 1.08 -3.53
C GLY A 208 26.87 0.51 -4.91
N GLU A 209 25.82 0.20 -5.66
CA GLU A 209 25.93 -0.23 -7.06
C GLU A 209 25.53 0.92 -7.99
N ALA A 210 26.40 1.17 -8.97
CA ALA A 210 26.28 2.23 -9.96
C ALA A 210 25.26 1.85 -11.05
N ALA A 211 24.38 2.79 -11.41
CA ALA A 211 23.37 2.63 -12.43
C ALA A 211 23.98 2.70 -13.86
N ALA A 212 23.65 1.71 -14.69
CA ALA A 212 23.94 1.72 -16.13
C ALA A 212 22.76 2.33 -16.93
N ALA A 213 23.11 3.03 -18.02
CA ALA A 213 22.21 3.83 -18.84
C ALA A 213 21.18 3.02 -19.65
N ALA A 214 20.00 3.61 -19.81
CA ALA A 214 18.79 3.04 -20.41
C ALA A 214 18.71 3.17 -21.95
N PRO A 215 18.03 2.23 -22.64
CA PRO A 215 17.51 2.44 -24.00
C PRO A 215 15.97 2.51 -24.07
N ALA A 216 15.49 3.34 -25.01
CA ALA A 216 14.14 3.48 -25.61
C ALA A 216 12.90 3.21 -24.73
N LEU A 217 12.34 4.29 -24.19
CA LEU A 217 11.21 4.31 -23.24
C LEU A 217 9.86 3.98 -23.90
N THR A 218 9.40 2.74 -23.70
CA THR A 218 8.01 2.54 -23.28
C THR A 218 8.03 2.75 -21.77
N VAL A 219 7.31 3.75 -21.22
CA VAL A 219 7.36 4.06 -19.78
C VAL A 219 6.52 3.03 -19.02
N SER A 220 7.03 1.81 -18.98
CA SER A 220 6.48 0.71 -18.23
C SER A 220 7.06 0.77 -16.82
N ASN A 221 6.20 0.86 -15.83
CA ASN A 221 6.64 0.85 -14.43
C ASN A 221 6.52 -0.58 -13.92
N GLU A 222 7.62 -1.16 -13.42
CA GLU A 222 7.61 -2.48 -12.80
C GLU A 222 7.06 -2.36 -11.38
N LEU A 223 5.94 -3.05 -11.10
CA LEU A 223 5.42 -3.20 -9.76
C LEU A 223 5.82 -4.56 -9.20
N ILE A 224 6.35 -4.55 -7.98
CA ILE A 224 6.77 -5.74 -7.25
C ILE A 224 6.00 -5.76 -5.93
N LEU A 225 5.32 -6.88 -5.70
CA LEU A 225 4.63 -7.18 -4.45
C LEU A 225 5.21 -8.46 -3.88
N THR A 226 5.51 -8.42 -2.58
CA THR A 226 6.01 -9.59 -1.85
C THR A 226 5.04 -9.98 -0.75
N ALA A 227 4.68 -11.26 -0.70
CA ALA A 227 3.96 -11.88 0.40
C ALA A 227 4.96 -12.53 1.37
N ILE A 228 4.88 -12.16 2.64
CA ILE A 228 5.56 -12.82 3.76
C ILE A 228 4.50 -13.63 4.48
N VAL A 229 4.69 -14.94 4.53
CA VAL A 229 3.68 -15.89 5.02
C VAL A 229 4.26 -16.68 6.17
N GLU A 230 3.57 -16.65 7.30
CA GLU A 230 3.77 -17.59 8.42
C GLU A 230 2.65 -18.62 8.35
N VAL A 231 2.99 -19.89 8.19
CA VAL A 231 2.06 -21.00 8.38
C VAL A 231 2.39 -21.72 9.67
N ALA A 232 1.36 -22.19 10.35
CA ALA A 232 1.51 -22.80 11.65
C ALA A 232 0.66 -24.07 11.79
N SER A 233 1.20 -25.06 12.51
CA SER A 233 0.49 -26.28 12.87
C SER A 233 0.58 -26.54 14.37
N ASN A 234 -0.56 -26.93 14.96
CA ASN A 234 -0.58 -27.39 16.35
C ASN A 234 -0.09 -28.84 16.39
N ARG A 235 1.05 -29.07 17.05
CA ARG A 235 1.50 -30.43 17.31
C ARG A 235 0.56 -31.07 18.34
N LYS A 236 -0.21 -32.08 17.94
CA LYS A 236 -0.93 -32.94 18.90
C LYS A 236 0.11 -33.80 19.63
N GLN A 237 0.18 -33.67 20.95
CA GLN A 237 0.94 -34.58 21.81
C GLN A 237 0.24 -35.94 21.91
#